data_AF-A0A7G1KRV4-F1
#
_entry.id   AF-A0A7G1KRV4-F1
#
_cell.length_a   1.000
_cell.length_b   1.000
_cell.length_c   1.000
_cell.angle_alpha   90.00
_cell.angle_beta   90.00
_cell.angle_gamma   90.00
#
_symmetry.space_group_name_H-M   'P 1'
#
loop_
_entity.id
_entity.type
_entity.pdbx_description
1 polymer ?
#
loop_
_entity_poly.entity_id
_entity_poly.type
_entity_poly.pdbx_seq_one_letter_code
_entity_poly.pdbx_strand_id
1 'polypeptide(L)'
;MFIGVVADSQSEGDARHEPDGEGALTPRQAAAAIFSRRLSELISESVVSTEDGSTRSLTLYSLAQHLELAYPDVPVSQSGLYRLIHGEAIPRLDLIIALARVFDVPPEYFITAESNS
;
A
#
# COMPACT_ATOMS: atom_id res chain seq x y z
N MET A 1 3.08 30.82 -50.51
CA MET A 1 1.83 30.15 -50.92
C MET A 1 2.20 28.87 -51.65
N PHE A 2 2.03 27.71 -51.01
CA PHE A 2 1.70 26.39 -51.57
C PHE A 2 1.44 25.44 -50.37
N ILE A 3 0.18 25.06 -50.16
CA ILE A 3 -0.40 23.72 -49.85
C ILE A 3 0.59 22.70 -49.23
N GLY A 4 0.43 22.12 -48.04
CA GLY A 4 -0.77 21.53 -47.42
C GLY A 4 -0.77 20.02 -47.64
N VAL A 5 -0.19 19.23 -46.72
CA VAL A 5 -0.47 17.79 -46.58
C VAL A 5 -0.48 17.43 -45.09
N VAL A 6 -1.68 17.05 -44.63
CA VAL A 6 -1.95 16.41 -43.35
C VAL A 6 -1.46 14.98 -43.46
N ALA A 7 -0.56 14.57 -42.56
CA ALA A 7 -0.28 13.16 -42.34
C ALA A 7 -1.28 12.65 -41.30
N ASP A 8 -2.31 11.99 -41.80
CA ASP A 8 -3.15 11.09 -41.02
C ASP A 8 -2.25 9.96 -40.49
N SER A 9 -2.25 9.76 -39.18
CA SER A 9 -1.64 8.57 -38.57
C SER A 9 -2.72 7.91 -37.72
N GLN A 10 -3.63 7.24 -38.42
CA GLN A 10 -4.30 6.06 -37.89
C GLN A 10 -3.23 5.07 -37.42
N SER A 11 -3.10 4.94 -36.11
CA SER A 11 -2.57 3.71 -35.51
C SER A 11 -3.73 3.06 -34.79
N GLU A 12 -4.34 2.11 -35.48
CA GLU A 12 -5.22 1.10 -34.89
C GLU A 12 -4.41 0.32 -33.85
N GLY A 13 -4.54 0.74 -32.60
CA GLY A 13 -4.19 -0.05 -31.43
C GLY A 13 -5.48 -0.41 -30.73
N ASP A 14 -6.08 -1.51 -31.19
CA ASP A 14 -7.19 -2.20 -30.57
C ASP A 14 -6.88 -2.52 -29.10
N ALA A 15 -7.33 -1.66 -28.22
CA ALA A 15 -7.59 -1.98 -26.82
C ALA A 15 -8.93 -1.35 -26.49
N ARG A 16 -9.98 -1.96 -27.06
CA ARG A 16 -11.34 -1.81 -26.55
C ARG A 16 -11.29 -2.02 -25.04
N HIS A 17 -11.34 -0.91 -24.31
CA HIS A 17 -11.66 -0.92 -22.90
C HIS A 17 -13.13 -1.34 -22.84
N GLU A 18 -13.37 -2.64 -22.82
CA GLU A 18 -14.63 -3.18 -22.35
C GLU A 18 -14.82 -2.64 -20.93
N PRO A 19 -15.89 -1.87 -20.65
CA PRO A 19 -16.23 -1.49 -19.30
C PRO A 19 -16.86 -2.72 -18.63
N ASP A 20 -16.03 -3.70 -18.28
CA ASP A 20 -16.49 -4.97 -17.73
C ASP A 20 -16.60 -4.86 -16.20
N GLY A 21 -17.85 -4.75 -15.72
CA GLY A 21 -18.24 -5.04 -14.33
C GLY A 21 -18.22 -3.86 -13.35
N GLU A 22 -19.35 -3.14 -13.25
CA GLU A 22 -19.70 -2.39 -12.04
C GLU A 22 -19.67 -3.33 -10.81
N GLY A 23 -18.64 -3.22 -9.97
CA GLY A 23 -18.66 -3.69 -8.59
C GLY A 23 -17.57 -4.68 -8.16
N ALA A 24 -16.82 -5.30 -9.07
CA ALA A 24 -15.78 -6.27 -8.70
C ALA A 24 -14.39 -5.63 -8.68
N LEU A 25 -13.74 -5.60 -7.52
CA LEU A 25 -12.34 -5.18 -7.40
C LEU A 25 -11.44 -6.11 -8.22
N THR A 26 -10.47 -5.56 -8.94
CA THR A 26 -9.39 -6.36 -9.52
C THR A 26 -8.63 -7.07 -8.39
N PRO A 27 -7.97 -8.22 -8.65
CA PRO A 27 -7.18 -8.92 -7.63
C PRO A 27 -6.15 -8.01 -6.95
N ARG A 28 -5.56 -7.10 -7.73
CA ARG A 28 -4.63 -6.08 -7.24
C ARG A 28 -5.29 -5.13 -6.26
N GLN A 29 -6.47 -4.59 -6.60
CA GLN A 29 -7.20 -3.68 -5.73
C GLN A 29 -7.71 -4.40 -4.47
N ALA A 30 -8.16 -5.64 -4.58
CA ALA A 30 -8.56 -6.46 -3.44
C ALA A 30 -7.39 -6.68 -2.47
N ALA A 31 -6.21 -7.04 -2.97
CA ALA A 31 -5.01 -7.20 -2.16
C ALA A 31 -4.59 -5.89 -1.47
N ALA A 32 -4.62 -4.77 -2.19
CA ALA A 32 -4.32 -3.44 -1.62
C ALA A 32 -5.30 -3.05 -0.52
N ALA A 33 -6.60 -3.34 -0.69
CA ALA A 33 -7.64 -3.06 0.29
C ALA A 33 -7.53 -3.92 1.55
N ILE A 34 -7.18 -5.21 1.42
CA ILE A 34 -6.91 -6.08 2.56
C ILE A 34 -5.71 -5.53 3.34
N PHE A 35 -4.61 -5.27 2.64
CA PHE A 35 -3.39 -4.77 3.27
C PHE A 35 -3.62 -3.44 4.00
N SER A 36 -4.27 -2.48 3.33
CA SER A 36 -4.50 -1.14 3.87
C SER A 36 -5.36 -1.19 5.13
N ARG A 37 -6.41 -2.01 5.13
CA ARG A 37 -7.28 -2.23 6.28
C ARG A 37 -6.48 -2.81 7.46
N ARG A 38 -5.73 -3.89 7.22
CA ARG A 38 -4.94 -4.57 8.28
C ARG A 38 -3.87 -3.69 8.88
N LEU A 39 -3.16 -2.93 8.06
CA LEU A 39 -2.16 -1.98 8.54
C LEU A 39 -2.81 -0.85 9.35
N SER A 40 -3.96 -0.35 8.91
CA SER A 40 -4.69 0.70 9.62
C SER A 40 -5.19 0.21 11.00
N GLU A 41 -5.73 -1.00 11.06
CA GLU A 41 -6.15 -1.67 12.31
C GLU A 41 -4.97 -1.72 13.30
N LEU A 42 -3.83 -2.29 12.89
CA LEU A 42 -2.64 -2.40 13.74
C LEU A 42 -2.13 -1.04 14.23
N ILE A 43 -2.07 -0.03 13.35
CA ILE A 43 -1.61 1.31 13.75
C ILE A 43 -2.57 1.95 14.75
N SER A 44 -3.88 1.76 14.59
CA SER A 44 -4.88 2.34 15.48
C SER A 44 -4.88 1.73 16.88
N GLU A 45 -4.52 0.45 16.98
CA GLU A 45 -4.44 -0.29 18.26
C GLU A 45 -3.07 -0.13 18.93
N SER A 46 -2.05 0.29 18.18
CA SER A 46 -0.67 0.37 18.67
C SER A 46 -0.37 1.67 19.41
N VAL A 47 0.39 1.53 20.49
CA VAL A 47 0.94 2.64 21.25
C VAL A 47 2.46 2.49 21.40
N VAL A 48 3.15 3.62 21.47
CA VAL A 48 4.60 3.71 21.66
C VAL A 48 4.92 4.42 22.96
N SER A 49 5.94 3.93 23.66
CA SER A 49 6.52 4.59 24.83
C SER A 49 7.44 5.72 24.37
N THR A 50 7.28 6.91 24.95
CA THR A 50 8.19 8.03 24.75
C THR A 50 9.35 7.98 25.74
N GLU A 51 10.43 8.72 25.47
CA GLU A 51 11.58 8.85 26.38
C GLU A 51 11.17 9.33 27.79
N ASP A 52 10.14 10.16 27.88
CA ASP A 52 9.56 10.65 29.13
C ASP A 52 8.68 9.61 29.87
N GLY A 53 8.64 8.36 29.40
CA GLY A 53 7.82 7.27 29.95
C GLY A 53 6.32 7.38 29.67
N SER A 54 5.88 8.42 28.97
CA SER A 54 4.49 8.55 28.51
C SER A 54 4.18 7.57 27.36
N THR A 55 2.90 7.23 27.19
CA THR A 55 2.44 6.39 26.10
C THR A 55 1.67 7.25 25.10
N ARG A 56 2.01 7.16 23.81
CA ARG A 56 1.34 7.88 22.72
C ARG A 56 0.89 6.91 21.63
N SER A 57 -0.18 7.26 20.92
CA SER A 57 -0.61 6.52 19.74
C SER A 57 0.52 6.45 18.71
N LEU A 58 0.67 5.29 18.07
CA LEU A 58 1.62 5.15 16.97
C LEU A 58 1.22 6.07 15.82
N THR A 59 2.17 6.85 15.33
CA THR A 59 2.00 7.68 14.13
C THR A 59 2.72 7.07 12.94
N LEU A 60 2.31 7.43 11.73
CA LEU A 60 3.04 7.10 10.50
C LEU A 60 4.50 7.55 10.54
N TYR A 61 4.75 8.73 11.12
CA TYR A 61 6.10 9.27 11.28
C TYR A 61 6.97 8.36 12.14
N SER A 62 6.47 7.98 13.33
CA SER A 62 7.20 7.10 14.26
C SER A 62 7.39 5.70 13.70
N LEU A 63 6.41 5.18 12.95
CA LEU A 63 6.55 3.89 12.28
C LEU A 63 7.64 3.93 11.19
N ALA A 64 7.65 4.97 10.36
CA ALA A 64 8.68 5.15 9.34
C ALA A 64 10.08 5.20 9.96
N GLN A 65 10.27 6.02 11.00
CA GLN A 65 11.54 6.11 11.72
C GLN A 65 11.97 4.78 12.33
N HIS A 66 11.03 4.04 12.93
CA HIS A 66 11.34 2.73 13.49
C HIS A 66 11.78 1.73 12.41
N LEU A 67 11.08 1.70 11.27
CA LEU A 67 11.44 0.83 10.15
C LEU A 67 12.80 1.18 9.54
N GLU A 68 13.10 2.47 9.35
CA GLU A 68 14.40 2.93 8.84
C GLU A 68 15.57 2.49 9.73
N LEU A 69 15.37 2.50 11.06
CA LEU A 69 16.39 2.09 12.03
C LEU A 69 16.52 0.57 12.15
N ALA A 70 15.40 -0.15 12.23
CA ALA A 70 15.40 -1.60 12.49
C ALA A 70 15.63 -2.43 11.22
N TYR A 71 15.27 -1.90 10.05
CA TYR A 71 15.31 -2.59 8.76
C TYR A 71 15.91 -1.67 7.68
N PRO A 72 17.21 -1.31 7.77
CA PRO A 72 17.83 -0.31 6.88
C PRO A 72 17.83 -0.70 5.40
N ASP A 73 17.72 -1.99 5.10
CA ASP A 73 17.67 -2.51 3.72
C ASP A 73 16.26 -2.48 3.11
N VAL A 74 15.22 -2.15 3.89
CA VAL A 74 13.84 -2.10 3.43
C VAL A 74 13.52 -0.67 2.98
N PRO A 75 13.24 -0.44 1.67
CA PRO A 75 12.95 0.89 1.18
C PRO A 75 11.59 1.37 1.71
N VAL A 76 11.63 2.36 2.61
CA VAL A 76 10.43 2.96 3.20
C VAL A 76 10.50 4.47 3.10
N SER A 77 9.34 5.09 2.95
CA SER A 77 9.17 6.53 3.08
C SER A 77 7.79 6.83 3.66
N GLN A 78 7.63 7.99 4.30
CA GLN A 78 6.33 8.39 4.85
C GLN A 78 5.25 8.48 3.79
N SER A 79 5.55 9.04 2.61
CA SER A 79 4.61 9.09 1.49
C SER A 79 4.27 7.69 0.98
N GLY A 80 5.22 6.75 0.97
CA GLY A 80 4.98 5.35 0.62
C GLY A 80 4.03 4.68 1.60
N LEU A 81 4.26 4.82 2.91
CA LEU A 81 3.39 4.29 3.95
C LEU A 81 1.99 4.92 3.92
N TYR A 82 1.90 6.23 3.67
CA TYR A 82 0.61 6.91 3.53
C TYR A 82 -0.22 6.29 2.39
N ARG A 83 0.37 6.08 1.22
CA ARG A 83 -0.30 5.43 0.09
C ARG A 83 -0.73 3.99 0.40
N LEU A 84 0.07 3.25 1.17
CA LEU A 84 -0.28 1.90 1.60
C LEU A 84 -1.50 1.88 2.53
N ILE A 85 -1.56 2.79 3.50
CA ILE A 85 -2.71 2.93 4.41
C ILE A 85 -3.99 3.33 3.67
N HIS A 86 -3.88 4.05 2.56
CA HIS A 86 -5.04 4.44 1.74
C HIS A 86 -5.35 3.43 0.61
N GLY A 87 -4.62 2.31 0.51
CA GLY A 87 -4.83 1.30 -0.53
C GLY A 87 -4.42 1.75 -1.94
N GLU A 88 -3.63 2.83 -2.05
CA GLU A 88 -3.17 3.42 -3.31
C GLU A 88 -1.85 2.80 -3.83
N ALA A 89 -1.27 1.90 -3.04
CA ALA A 89 -0.04 1.20 -3.35
C ALA A 89 -0.13 -0.28 -2.92
N ILE A 90 0.70 -1.12 -3.55
CA ILE A 90 0.91 -2.50 -3.13
C ILE A 90 2.25 -2.59 -2.43
N PRO A 91 2.33 -3.20 -1.23
CA PRO A 91 3.58 -3.38 -0.53
C PRO A 91 4.45 -4.44 -1.23
N ARG A 92 5.77 -4.29 -1.07
CA ARG A 92 6.72 -5.33 -1.43
C ARG A 92 6.80 -6.38 -0.33
N LEU A 93 7.25 -7.60 -0.68
CA LEU A 93 7.36 -8.71 0.27
C LEU A 93 8.29 -8.41 1.46
N ASP A 94 9.42 -7.75 1.19
CA ASP A 94 10.38 -7.32 2.22
C ASP A 94 9.72 -6.41 3.27
N LEU A 95 8.93 -5.45 2.84
CA LEU A 95 8.17 -4.55 3.71
C LEU A 95 7.08 -5.29 4.50
N ILE A 96 6.37 -6.26 3.88
CA ILE A 96 5.40 -7.10 4.60
C ILE A 96 6.08 -7.83 5.76
N ILE A 97 7.24 -8.45 5.51
CA ILE A 97 7.99 -9.19 6.54
C ILE A 97 8.47 -8.25 7.65
N ALA A 98 8.96 -7.05 7.30
CA ALA A 98 9.40 -6.07 8.29
C ALA A 98 8.23 -5.59 9.17
N LEU A 99 7.10 -5.22 8.58
CA LEU A 99 5.90 -4.80 9.31
C LEU A 99 5.37 -5.91 10.21
N ALA A 100 5.33 -7.15 9.72
CA ALA A 100 4.91 -8.32 10.48
C ALA A 100 5.72 -8.47 11.77
N ARG A 101 7.05 -8.29 11.69
CA ARG A 101 7.93 -8.32 12.87
C ARG A 101 7.74 -7.11 13.79
N VAL A 102 7.52 -5.92 13.25
CA VAL A 102 7.29 -4.70 14.06
C VAL A 102 6.01 -4.82 14.90
N PHE A 103 4.95 -5.40 14.33
CA PHE A 103 3.67 -5.56 14.99
C PHE A 103 3.48 -6.92 15.68
N ASP A 104 4.50 -7.78 15.65
CA ASP A 104 4.48 -9.15 16.20
C ASP A 104 3.28 -9.98 15.69
N VAL A 105 3.03 -9.92 14.39
CA VAL A 105 1.99 -10.69 13.69
C VAL A 105 2.62 -11.59 12.61
N PRO A 106 2.00 -12.72 12.24
CA PRO A 106 2.44 -13.50 11.09
C PRO A 106 2.31 -12.70 9.77
N PRO A 107 3.22 -12.84 8.79
CA PRO A 107 3.12 -12.13 7.50
C PRO A 107 1.81 -12.36 6.75
N GLU A 108 1.20 -13.54 6.93
CA GLU A 108 -0.07 -13.93 6.33
C GLU A 108 -1.24 -13.04 6.77
N TYR A 109 -1.11 -12.37 7.92
CA TYR A 109 -2.09 -11.41 8.43
C TYR A 109 -2.40 -10.32 7.41
N PHE A 110 -1.39 -9.87 6.68
CA PHE A 110 -1.48 -8.78 5.71
C PHE A 110 -2.10 -9.17 4.35
N ILE A 111 -2.26 -10.47 4.09
CA ILE A 111 -2.70 -10.99 2.78
C ILE A 111 -3.99 -11.81 2.86
N THR A 112 -4.34 -12.31 4.05
CA THR A 112 -5.50 -13.18 4.24
C THR A 112 -6.72 -12.33 4.56
N ALA A 113 -7.70 -12.31 3.65
CA ALA A 113 -9.04 -11.85 3.99
C ALA A 113 -9.60 -12.77 5.07
N GLU A 114 -10.22 -12.23 6.13
CA GLU A 114 -10.83 -13.03 7.18
C GLU A 114 -11.71 -14.10 6.54
N SER A 115 -11.31 -15.36 6.72
CA SER A 115 -12.16 -16.49 6.36
C SER A 115 -13.29 -16.46 7.38
N ASN A 116 -14.40 -15.83 7.00
CA ASN A 116 -15.64 -15.82 7.76
C ASN A 116 -16.01 -17.28 8.04
N SER A 117 -15.69 -17.76 9.24
CA SER A 117 -15.98 -19.12 9.72
C SER A 117 -17.35 -19.15 10.35
#